data_AF-A0A4R0QRA2-F1
#
_entry.id   AF-A0A4R0QRA2-F1
#
_cell.length_a   1.000
_cell.length_b   1.000
_cell.length_c   1.000
_cell.angle_alpha   90.00
_cell.angle_beta   90.00
_cell.angle_gamma   90.00
#
_symmetry.space_group_name_H-M   'P 1'
#
loop_
_entity.id
_entity.type
_entity.pdbx_description
1 polymer ?
#
loop_
_entity_poly.entity_id
_entity_poly.type
_entity_poly.pdbx_seq_one_letter_code
_entity_poly.pdbx_strand_id
1 'polypeptide(L)'
;MLWHQNQPAQYIASVYGVQLPPTVEVTSLHKEEGWDAPLCYGTLKAKNTGHINPLDAIANPVNFSPIKNAEETYIAGSKDRDTSVSNLINDVNQKFKIEKASLSSPTLLYQRFAIKGDSIFVVFYDTHTHDLFFYGTMHASR
;
A
#
# COMPACT_ATOMS: atom_id res chain seq x y z
N MET A 1 18.45 18.08 -4.84
CA MET A 1 17.29 17.94 -5.75
C MET A 1 17.20 16.50 -6.20
N LEU A 2 16.23 15.72 -5.73
CA LEU A 2 16.09 14.32 -6.13
C LEU A 2 15.08 14.18 -7.28
N TRP A 3 15.60 13.67 -8.38
CA TRP A 3 15.05 13.55 -9.73
C TRP A 3 14.04 12.39 -9.86
N HIS A 4 12.92 12.45 -9.14
CA HIS A 4 11.93 11.36 -9.17
C HIS A 4 10.81 11.57 -10.19
N GLN A 5 10.82 12.66 -10.96
CA GLN A 5 9.89 12.82 -12.08
C GLN A 5 10.13 11.66 -13.07
N ASN A 6 9.14 10.78 -13.21
CA ASN A 6 9.10 9.56 -14.04
C ASN A 6 9.68 8.27 -13.46
N GLN A 7 9.97 8.16 -12.15
CA GLN A 7 10.42 6.89 -11.55
C GLN A 7 9.65 6.49 -10.27
N PRO A 8 8.35 6.14 -10.36
CA PRO A 8 7.52 5.82 -9.18
C PRO A 8 8.03 4.64 -8.35
N ALA A 9 8.59 3.60 -8.99
CA ALA A 9 9.17 2.47 -8.27
C ALA A 9 10.40 2.87 -7.44
N GLN A 10 11.22 3.80 -7.94
CA GLN A 10 12.35 4.32 -7.17
C GLN A 10 11.90 5.17 -5.99
N TYR A 11 10.84 5.97 -6.16
CA TYR A 11 10.23 6.72 -5.05
C TYR A 11 9.77 5.78 -3.94
N ILE A 12 9.04 4.70 -4.30
CA ILE A 12 8.58 3.72 -3.31
C ILE A 12 9.75 3.07 -2.57
N ALA A 13 10.81 2.70 -3.31
CA ALA A 13 12.02 2.13 -2.71
C ALA A 13 12.77 3.13 -1.81
N SER A 14 12.88 4.41 -2.19
CA SER A 14 13.60 5.40 -1.41
C SER A 14 12.86 5.84 -0.16
N VAL A 15 11.53 5.98 -0.26
CA VAL A 15 10.69 6.49 0.82
C VAL A 15 10.29 5.39 1.79
N TYR A 16 9.81 4.27 1.25
CA TYR A 16 9.25 3.18 2.05
C TYR A 16 10.18 1.97 2.14
N GLY A 17 11.36 1.98 1.49
CA GLY A 17 12.25 0.83 1.47
C GLY A 17 11.68 -0.41 0.78
N VAL A 18 10.53 -0.30 0.09
CA VAL A 18 9.85 -1.41 -0.58
C VAL A 18 10.42 -1.58 -1.99
N GLN A 19 11.05 -2.73 -2.25
CA GLN A 19 11.48 -3.10 -3.59
C GLN A 19 10.36 -3.87 -4.28
N LEU A 20 9.76 -3.26 -5.30
CA LEU A 20 8.77 -3.94 -6.14
C LEU A 20 9.47 -4.93 -7.07
N PRO A 21 8.91 -6.14 -7.28
CA PRO A 21 9.44 -7.07 -8.27
C PRO A 21 9.49 -6.44 -9.67
N PRO A 22 10.44 -6.82 -10.53
CA PRO A 22 10.58 -6.25 -11.88
C PRO A 22 9.36 -6.53 -12.77
N THR A 23 8.58 -7.56 -12.43
CA THR A 23 7.30 -7.96 -13.03
C THR A 23 6.13 -7.05 -12.63
N VAL A 24 6.34 -6.08 -11.75
CA VAL A 24 5.33 -5.12 -11.30
C VAL A 24 5.62 -3.75 -11.88
N GLU A 25 4.57 -3.06 -12.28
CA GLU A 25 4.59 -1.67 -12.71
C GLU A 25 3.67 -0.83 -11.84
N VAL A 26 4.15 0.35 -11.45
CA VAL A 26 3.35 1.39 -10.82
C VAL A 26 2.70 2.21 -11.92
N THR A 27 1.39 2.06 -12.08
CA THR A 27 0.62 2.67 -13.18
C THR A 27 0.08 4.05 -12.83
N SER A 28 -0.02 4.36 -11.53
CA SER A 28 -0.27 5.71 -11.05
C SER A 28 0.43 5.93 -9.70
N LEU A 29 0.82 7.17 -9.45
CA LEU A 29 1.32 7.61 -8.16
C LEU A 29 0.80 9.02 -7.90
N HIS A 30 0.04 9.15 -6.82
CA HIS A 30 -0.53 10.40 -6.34
C HIS A 30 0.05 10.66 -4.95
N LYS A 31 0.49 11.88 -4.71
CA LYS A 31 1.10 12.31 -3.46
C LYS A 31 0.38 13.57 -2.98
N GLU A 32 0.41 13.82 -1.67
CA GLU A 32 0.10 15.15 -1.14
C GLU A 32 1.03 16.20 -1.79
N GLU A 33 0.65 17.48 -1.74
CA GLU A 33 1.44 18.54 -2.40
C GLU A 33 2.90 18.54 -1.92
N GLY A 34 3.82 18.51 -2.88
CA GLY A 34 5.26 18.47 -2.61
C GLY A 34 5.90 17.10 -2.83
N TRP A 35 7.24 17.07 -2.80
CA TRP A 35 8.00 15.83 -2.93
C TRP A 35 8.17 15.09 -1.61
N ASP A 36 8.17 15.82 -0.50
CA ASP A 36 8.25 15.30 0.88
C ASP A 36 6.85 15.00 1.47
N ALA A 37 5.90 14.75 0.58
CA ALA A 37 4.52 14.47 0.91
C ALA A 37 4.42 13.24 1.82
N PRO A 38 3.82 13.35 3.02
CA PRO A 38 3.77 12.25 3.96
C PRO A 38 2.86 11.14 3.45
N LEU A 39 1.81 11.46 2.68
CA LEU A 39 0.83 10.50 2.17
C LEU A 39 0.96 10.29 0.66
N CYS A 40 0.79 9.05 0.22
CA CYS A 40 0.61 8.72 -1.18
C CYS A 40 -0.39 7.58 -1.40
N TYR A 41 -0.95 7.51 -2.60
CA TYR A 41 -1.66 6.34 -3.11
C TYR A 41 -1.32 6.10 -4.59
N GLY A 42 -1.51 4.88 -5.05
CA GLY A 42 -1.28 4.55 -6.46
C GLY A 42 -1.80 3.18 -6.84
N THR A 43 -1.72 2.85 -8.12
CA THR A 43 -2.15 1.55 -8.66
C THR A 43 -0.97 0.73 -9.16
N LEU A 44 -1.05 -0.58 -9.00
CA LEU A 44 -0.06 -1.55 -9.45
C LEU A 44 -0.66 -2.42 -10.55
N LYS A 45 0.15 -2.82 -11.52
CA LYS A 45 -0.20 -3.86 -12.49
C LYS A 45 0.96 -4.81 -12.67
N ALA A 46 0.66 -6.08 -12.92
CA ALA A 46 1.66 -7.00 -13.42
C ALA A 46 1.99 -6.61 -14.86
N LYS A 47 3.28 -6.49 -15.17
CA LYS A 47 3.75 -6.40 -16.56
C LYS A 47 3.36 -7.71 -17.24
N ASN A 48 2.95 -7.63 -18.49
CA ASN A 48 2.36 -8.73 -19.25
C ASN A 48 3.34 -9.92 -19.39
N THR A 49 3.40 -10.77 -18.37
CA THR A 49 4.18 -12.01 -18.32
C THR A 49 3.23 -13.13 -18.70
N GLY A 50 3.05 -13.36 -19.99
CA GLY A 50 2.08 -14.30 -20.54
C GLY A 50 2.02 -15.60 -19.73
N HIS A 51 0.88 -15.83 -19.05
CA HIS A 51 0.53 -16.99 -18.22
C HIS A 51 0.71 -16.87 -16.69
N ILE A 52 1.22 -15.78 -16.13
CA ILE A 52 1.28 -15.58 -14.66
C ILE A 52 0.04 -14.79 -14.19
N ASN A 53 -0.66 -15.28 -13.16
CA ASN A 53 -1.74 -14.52 -12.52
C ASN A 53 -1.16 -13.20 -11.97
N PRO A 54 -1.73 -12.02 -12.30
CA PRO A 54 -1.23 -10.73 -11.86
C PRO A 54 -0.96 -10.62 -10.35
N LEU A 55 -1.74 -11.33 -9.54
CA LEU A 55 -1.50 -11.49 -8.10
C LEU A 55 -0.13 -12.11 -7.79
N ASP A 56 0.16 -13.26 -8.39
CA ASP A 56 1.38 -14.03 -8.16
C ASP A 56 2.64 -13.26 -8.59
N ALA A 57 2.50 -12.31 -9.52
CA ALA A 57 3.57 -11.43 -9.95
C ALA A 57 3.86 -10.27 -8.99
N ILE A 58 2.90 -9.91 -8.12
CA ILE A 58 2.95 -8.72 -7.26
C ILE A 58 3.23 -9.08 -5.80
N ALA A 59 2.58 -10.12 -5.28
CA ALA A 59 2.74 -10.54 -3.90
C ALA A 59 2.22 -11.97 -3.71
N ASN A 60 2.76 -12.69 -2.72
CA ASN A 60 2.26 -14.02 -2.39
C ASN A 60 0.84 -13.88 -1.81
N PRO A 61 -0.21 -14.44 -2.43
CA PRO A 61 -1.59 -14.32 -1.96
C PRO A 61 -1.79 -14.77 -0.51
N VAL A 62 -0.92 -15.67 -0.02
CA VAL A 62 -0.94 -16.17 1.37
C VAL A 62 -0.61 -15.07 2.40
N ASN A 63 0.08 -14.02 1.99
CA ASN A 63 0.47 -12.92 2.87
C ASN A 63 -0.60 -11.84 2.99
N PHE A 64 -1.70 -11.95 2.24
CA PHE A 64 -2.81 -11.02 2.34
C PHE A 64 -3.79 -11.45 3.43
N SER A 65 -4.26 -10.47 4.19
CA SER A 65 -5.31 -10.63 5.19
C SER A 65 -6.59 -9.90 4.76
N PRO A 66 -7.78 -10.39 5.14
CA PRO A 66 -9.02 -9.64 4.96
C PRO A 66 -8.94 -8.24 5.56
N ILE A 67 -9.44 -7.21 4.85
CA ILE A 67 -9.34 -5.81 5.28
C ILE A 67 -9.98 -5.53 6.64
N LYS A 68 -11.05 -6.26 7.00
CA LYS A 68 -11.68 -6.18 8.32
C LYS A 68 -10.70 -6.43 9.48
N ASN A 69 -9.63 -7.19 9.23
CA ASN A 69 -8.60 -7.44 10.24
C ASN A 69 -7.67 -6.24 10.44
N ALA A 70 -7.78 -5.17 9.63
CA ALA A 70 -6.98 -3.96 9.78
C ALA A 70 -7.54 -2.97 10.82
N GLU A 71 -8.77 -3.18 11.31
CA GLU A 71 -9.38 -2.32 12.33
C GLU A 71 -8.54 -2.28 13.60
N GLU A 72 -8.13 -3.45 14.08
CA GLU A 72 -7.29 -3.60 15.27
C GLU A 72 -6.45 -4.88 15.14
N THR A 73 -5.14 -4.73 15.01
CA THR A 73 -4.20 -5.85 15.06
C THR A 73 -3.38 -5.80 16.35
N TYR A 74 -2.96 -6.94 16.87
CA TYR A 74 -2.08 -6.97 18.05
C TYR A 74 -0.62 -7.02 17.61
N ILE A 75 0.22 -6.19 18.22
CA ILE A 75 1.67 -6.27 18.01
C ILE A 75 2.15 -7.58 18.65
N ALA A 76 2.80 -8.43 17.85
CA ALA A 76 3.24 -9.76 18.27
C ALA A 76 4.06 -9.72 19.56
N GLY A 77 3.65 -10.50 20.56
CA GLY A 77 4.31 -10.55 21.86
C GLY A 77 4.02 -9.38 22.80
N SER A 78 3.03 -8.53 22.48
CA SER A 78 2.60 -7.41 23.32
C SER A 78 1.08 -7.39 23.51
N LYS A 79 0.60 -6.52 24.41
CA LYS A 79 -0.83 -6.19 24.56
C LYS A 79 -1.22 -4.94 23.78
N ASP A 80 -0.29 -4.38 23.04
CA ASP A 80 -0.47 -3.11 22.34
C ASP A 80 -1.23 -3.35 21.03
N ARG A 81 -2.15 -2.42 20.75
CA ARG A 81 -2.99 -2.41 19.56
C ARG A 81 -2.29 -1.62 18.47
N ASP A 82 -2.28 -2.16 17.26
CA ASP A 82 -1.80 -1.52 16.06
C ASP A 82 -2.99 -1.21 15.14
N THR A 83 -3.30 0.08 15.06
CA THR A 83 -4.34 0.69 14.22
C THR A 83 -3.74 1.44 13.04
N SER A 84 -2.46 1.24 12.74
CA SER A 84 -1.74 2.06 11.76
C SER A 84 -2.29 1.92 10.34
N VAL A 85 -2.81 0.74 9.99
CA VAL A 85 -3.43 0.49 8.69
C VAL A 85 -4.81 1.14 8.59
N SER A 86 -5.66 1.02 9.61
CA SER A 86 -6.97 1.68 9.62
C SER A 86 -6.83 3.21 9.62
N ASN A 87 -5.87 3.76 10.37
CA ASN A 87 -5.54 5.18 10.33
C ASN A 87 -5.07 5.62 8.94
N LEU A 88 -4.15 4.87 8.30
CA LEU A 88 -3.69 5.18 6.94
C LEU A 88 -4.84 5.22 5.92
N ILE A 89 -5.78 4.27 6.00
CA ILE A 89 -6.95 4.24 5.10
C ILE A 89 -7.77 5.52 5.27
N ASN A 90 -8.06 5.91 6.51
CA ASN A 90 -8.81 7.13 6.80
C ASN A 90 -8.08 8.38 6.29
N ASP A 91 -6.78 8.50 6.56
CA ASP A 91 -5.96 9.63 6.17
C ASP A 91 -5.93 9.81 4.64
N VAL A 92 -5.70 8.73 3.90
CA VAL A 92 -5.64 8.75 2.43
C VAL A 92 -7.02 9.08 1.84
N ASN A 93 -8.08 8.43 2.32
CA ASN A 93 -9.42 8.69 1.83
C ASN A 93 -9.83 10.16 2.08
N GLN A 94 -9.54 10.69 3.27
CA GLN A 94 -9.84 12.08 3.62
C GLN A 94 -9.00 13.09 2.81
N LYS A 95 -7.70 12.82 2.64
CA LYS A 95 -6.76 13.74 1.98
C LYS A 95 -7.03 13.83 0.48
N PHE A 96 -7.18 12.68 -0.17
CA PHE A 96 -7.32 12.61 -1.63
C PHE A 96 -8.76 12.57 -2.10
N LYS A 97 -9.74 12.54 -1.18
CA LYS A 97 -11.18 12.43 -1.49
C LYS A 97 -11.47 11.20 -2.36
N ILE A 98 -10.87 10.07 -1.98
CA ILE A 98 -11.07 8.76 -2.61
C ILE A 98 -11.64 7.76 -1.59
N GLU A 99 -12.25 6.68 -2.05
CA GLU A 99 -12.82 5.63 -1.19
C GLU A 99 -12.46 4.23 -1.71
N LYS A 100 -11.24 4.06 -2.25
CA LYS A 100 -10.81 2.77 -2.82
C LYS A 100 -10.66 1.66 -1.77
N ALA A 101 -10.19 1.99 -0.57
CA ALA A 101 -10.15 1.06 0.55
C ALA A 101 -11.23 1.42 1.58
N SER A 102 -11.99 0.41 2.01
CA SER A 102 -12.94 0.50 3.12
C SER A 102 -12.77 -0.70 4.04
N LEU A 103 -12.74 -0.46 5.35
CA LEU A 103 -12.65 -1.51 6.38
C LEU A 103 -13.87 -2.45 6.36
N SER A 104 -15.00 -1.98 5.84
CA SER A 104 -16.22 -2.77 5.67
C SER A 104 -16.27 -3.59 4.37
N SER A 105 -15.26 -3.47 3.49
CA SER A 105 -15.30 -4.16 2.20
C SER A 105 -15.20 -5.69 2.38
N PRO A 106 -16.11 -6.47 1.76
CA PRO A 106 -16.05 -7.93 1.84
C PRO A 106 -15.02 -8.54 0.90
N THR A 107 -14.52 -7.79 -0.09
CA THR A 107 -13.68 -8.31 -1.18
C THR A 107 -12.23 -7.85 -1.10
N LEU A 108 -11.95 -6.84 -0.28
CA LEU A 108 -10.60 -6.29 -0.13
C LEU A 108 -9.75 -7.13 0.82
N LEU A 109 -8.56 -7.44 0.35
CA LEU A 109 -7.47 -7.97 1.14
C LEU A 109 -6.34 -6.94 1.20
N TYR A 110 -5.52 -6.99 2.24
CA TYR A 110 -4.36 -6.12 2.38
C TYR A 110 -3.12 -6.90 2.82
N GLN A 111 -1.96 -6.36 2.44
CA GLN A 111 -0.66 -6.76 2.95
C GLN A 111 0.10 -5.51 3.38
N ARG A 112 0.49 -5.47 4.66
CA ARG A 112 1.28 -4.39 5.22
C ARG A 112 2.77 -4.68 5.06
N PHE A 113 3.50 -3.68 4.61
CA PHE A 113 4.95 -3.60 4.61
C PHE A 113 5.35 -2.46 5.54
N ALA A 114 5.84 -2.79 6.73
CA ALA A 114 6.45 -1.82 7.64
C ALA A 114 7.95 -1.84 7.39
N ILE A 115 8.55 -0.68 7.08
CA ILE A 115 10.00 -0.59 6.83
C ILE A 115 10.55 0.70 7.44
N LYS A 116 11.73 0.56 8.05
CA LYS A 116 12.68 1.55 8.57
C LYS A 116 12.07 2.91 9.01
N GLY A 117 11.97 3.10 10.32
CA GLY A 117 11.44 4.31 10.95
C GLY A 117 9.93 4.19 11.17
N ASP A 118 9.21 5.29 10.94
CA ASP A 118 7.75 5.37 11.11
C ASP A 118 6.99 5.18 9.78
N SER A 119 7.62 4.69 8.71
CA SER A 119 6.96 4.57 7.41
C SER A 119 6.15 3.28 7.28
N ILE A 120 4.99 3.37 6.64
CA ILE A 120 4.14 2.23 6.30
C ILE A 120 3.75 2.30 4.84
N PHE A 121 3.83 1.14 4.18
CA PHE A 121 3.32 0.91 2.85
C PHE A 121 2.37 -0.28 2.88
N VAL A 122 1.14 -0.10 2.40
CA VAL A 122 0.11 -1.15 2.39
C VAL A 122 -0.35 -1.39 0.97
N VAL A 123 -0.26 -2.63 0.53
CA VAL A 123 -0.82 -3.09 -0.74
C VAL A 123 -2.20 -3.66 -0.49
N PHE A 124 -3.14 -3.32 -1.35
CA PHE A 124 -4.51 -3.81 -1.33
C PHE A 124 -4.80 -4.56 -2.62
N TYR A 125 -5.57 -5.64 -2.49
CA TYR A 125 -6.08 -6.43 -3.59
C TYR A 125 -7.60 -6.54 -3.48
N ASP A 126 -8.32 -6.17 -4.53
CA ASP A 126 -9.75 -6.40 -4.63
C ASP A 126 -10.02 -7.71 -5.36
N THR A 127 -10.58 -8.69 -4.64
CA THR A 127 -10.92 -10.00 -5.22
C THR A 127 -12.07 -9.93 -6.23
N HIS A 128 -12.84 -8.83 -6.25
CA HIS A 128 -13.95 -8.64 -7.19
C HIS A 128 -13.50 -8.04 -8.52
N THR A 129 -12.70 -6.96 -8.49
CA THR A 129 -12.23 -6.29 -9.71
C THR A 129 -10.88 -6.79 -10.19
N HIS A 130 -10.18 -7.57 -9.36
CA HIS A 130 -8.79 -7.99 -9.57
C HIS A 130 -7.79 -6.82 -9.62
N ASP A 131 -8.15 -5.66 -9.05
CA ASP A 131 -7.27 -4.49 -8.99
C ASP A 131 -6.27 -4.59 -7.84
N LEU A 132 -5.06 -4.08 -8.08
CA LEU A 132 -4.02 -3.90 -7.09
C LEU A 132 -3.71 -2.41 -6.94
N PHE A 133 -3.70 -1.94 -5.71
CA PHE A 133 -3.38 -0.56 -5.37
C PHE A 133 -2.62 -0.50 -4.06
N PHE A 134 -2.03 0.64 -3.74
CA PHE A 134 -1.31 0.83 -2.49
C PHE A 134 -1.59 2.18 -1.89
N TYR A 135 -1.49 2.24 -0.56
CA TYR A 135 -1.43 3.45 0.25
C TYR A 135 -0.09 3.48 0.98
N GLY A 136 0.46 4.67 1.21
CA GLY A 136 1.69 4.82 2.00
C GLY A 136 1.70 6.09 2.84
N THR A 137 2.27 5.98 4.05
CA THR A 137 2.57 7.11 4.93
C THR A 137 4.03 7.09 5.38
N MET A 138 4.69 8.25 5.44
CA MET A 138 6.01 8.39 6.08
C MET A 138 5.91 8.45 7.62
N HIS A 139 4.69 8.59 8.17
CA HIS A 139 4.43 8.81 9.60
C HIS A 139 3.25 7.96 10.09
N ALA A 140 3.53 6.74 10.52
CA ALA A 140 2.55 5.78 11.05
C ALA A 140 2.16 6.04 12.50
N SER A 141 2.97 6.81 13.23
CA SER A 141 2.98 6.89 14.69
C SER A 141 2.24 8.11 15.27
N ARG A 142 1.26 8.67 14.55
CA ARG A 142 0.50 9.84 15.03
C ARG A 142 -0.64 9.44 15.95
#